data_AF-A0A853BPU0-F1
#
_entry.id   AF-A0A853BPU0-F1
#
_cell.length_a   1.000
_cell.length_b   1.000
_cell.length_c   1.000
_cell.angle_alpha   90.00
_cell.angle_beta   90.00
_cell.angle_gamma   90.00
#
_symmetry.space_group_name_H-M   'P 1'
#
loop_
_entity.id
_entity.type
_entity.pdbx_description
1 polymer ?
#
loop_
_entity_poly.entity_id
_entity_poly.type
_entity_poly.pdbx_seq_one_letter_code
_entity_poly.pdbx_strand_id
1 'polypeptide(L)'
;MADTAHTARAADPAGPVNLVGPAHTADIPDVGAGPAGLQDVRGTNLGLVLRAVRALAPCSRAAVAAATGLNKTTVSSLVADLISRGLLRETGESAERRVGRPGVMLALDHRTIAAIGLEVNVDYLSVVAVDLLERDLVTRHLPFDARAAGPDACARRIAEAVRAVAGDPALRDRAVIGVSVGVPGLVDSPTGTITRAPNLGWSHTPLRARLLELLASPGAVPGAPAAPPPVLVDNDANLGAVAEYRSGHRARTRDLVYITGEVGIGAGVLVDGELLRGSSGFAGEIGHTRMVEDGPACGCGRRGCLEALAGIEAILRSALPDRFPGGALTRADLAGLVAAAVERAGAGDPVAVAALRAAGTWLGRGAALLVNLLNPGAVVLGGYFVPLAPWLLPECRAAVRELAFAPDAAGCVVEPSVLGLSAAARGGAMAMVDALEGGRLPLPPPRAAVPAGGG
;
A
#
# COMPACT_ATOMS: atom_id res chain seq x y z
N MET A 1 -29.63 23.29 37.51
CA MET A 1 -30.11 24.21 36.47
C MET A 1 -28.89 24.72 35.70
N ALA A 2 -29.03 24.87 34.39
CA ALA A 2 -28.01 25.16 33.37
C ALA A 2 -27.28 23.91 32.84
N ASP A 3 -27.96 23.35 31.85
CA ASP A 3 -27.63 22.32 30.89
C ASP A 3 -26.90 23.00 29.71
N THR A 4 -25.71 22.52 29.31
CA THR A 4 -25.04 22.99 28.08
C THR A 4 -24.84 21.81 27.16
N ALA A 5 -25.82 21.67 26.25
CA ALA A 5 -25.84 20.70 25.17
C ALA A 5 -24.66 20.89 24.22
N HIS A 6 -23.86 19.83 24.07
CA HIS A 6 -22.87 19.68 23.01
C HIS A 6 -23.62 19.40 21.70
N THR A 7 -23.78 20.41 20.85
CA THR A 7 -24.29 20.20 19.48
C THR A 7 -23.20 19.55 18.64
N ALA A 8 -23.38 18.26 18.32
CA ALA A 8 -22.63 17.57 17.29
C ALA A 8 -22.84 18.27 15.94
N ARG A 9 -21.76 18.77 15.33
CA ARG A 9 -21.79 19.23 13.94
C ARG A 9 -21.91 18.02 13.03
N ALA A 10 -23.00 17.98 12.27
CA ALA A 10 -23.22 17.02 11.20
C ALA A 10 -22.07 17.06 10.18
N ALA A 11 -21.64 15.89 9.73
CA ALA A 11 -20.71 15.74 8.63
C ALA A 11 -21.30 16.37 7.36
N ASP A 12 -20.52 17.24 6.73
CA ASP A 12 -20.85 17.91 5.47
C ASP A 12 -21.03 16.84 4.36
N PRO A 13 -22.10 16.88 3.54
CA PRO A 13 -22.28 15.91 2.46
C PRO A 13 -21.13 16.03 1.45
N ALA A 14 -20.54 14.89 1.11
CA ALA A 14 -19.45 14.76 0.15
C ALA A 14 -19.68 15.61 -1.10
N GLY A 15 -18.76 16.55 -1.37
CA GLY A 15 -18.73 17.31 -2.61
C GLY A 15 -18.60 16.42 -3.85
N PRO A 16 -18.78 16.97 -5.06
CA PRO A 16 -18.77 16.20 -6.30
C PRO A 16 -17.48 15.38 -6.43
N VAL A 17 -17.62 14.06 -6.55
CA VAL A 17 -16.51 13.14 -6.80
C VAL A 17 -15.94 13.47 -8.16
N ASN A 18 -14.72 14.03 -8.20
CA ASN A 18 -14.04 14.32 -9.45
C ASN A 18 -13.56 13.01 -10.09
N LEU A 19 -14.39 12.40 -10.94
CA LEU A 19 -14.10 11.15 -11.66
C LEU A 19 -13.16 11.35 -12.87
N VAL A 20 -12.84 12.60 -13.20
CA VAL A 20 -12.03 13.02 -14.37
C VAL A 20 -10.54 13.17 -14.00
N GLY A 21 -10.17 13.03 -12.72
CA GLY A 21 -8.78 12.95 -12.31
C GLY A 21 -8.07 11.67 -12.77
N PRO A 22 -6.74 11.66 -12.91
CA PRO A 22 -5.97 10.43 -13.13
C PRO A 22 -6.27 9.41 -12.01
N ALA A 23 -6.07 8.12 -12.28
CA ALA A 23 -6.28 7.07 -11.30
C ALA A 23 -5.44 7.37 -10.04
N HIS A 24 -6.14 7.65 -8.93
CA HIS A 24 -5.52 8.10 -7.70
C HIS A 24 -4.60 7.02 -7.14
N THR A 25 -3.32 7.33 -6.97
CA THR A 25 -2.24 6.43 -6.53
C THR A 25 -1.79 5.45 -7.59
N ALA A 26 -1.16 5.96 -8.66
CA ALA A 26 -0.05 5.30 -9.35
C ALA A 26 0.32 5.93 -10.70
N ASP A 27 1.50 6.56 -10.76
CA ASP A 27 2.39 6.40 -11.93
C ASP A 27 2.95 4.97 -11.88
N ILE A 28 2.07 3.98 -12.09
CA ILE A 28 2.46 2.60 -12.39
C ILE A 28 2.78 2.58 -13.89
N PRO A 29 3.93 2.02 -14.30
CA PRO A 29 4.26 1.89 -15.70
C PRO A 29 3.15 1.10 -16.40
N ASP A 30 2.74 1.53 -17.58
CA ASP A 30 1.86 0.74 -18.43
C ASP A 30 2.56 -0.60 -18.74
N VAL A 31 2.03 -1.67 -18.15
CA VAL A 31 2.54 -3.04 -18.33
C VAL A 31 1.82 -3.77 -19.47
N GLY A 32 0.97 -3.07 -20.23
CA GLY A 32 0.11 -3.61 -21.28
C GLY A 32 0.16 -2.95 -22.67
N ALA A 33 0.85 -1.83 -22.90
CA ALA A 33 0.75 -1.11 -24.18
C ALA A 33 1.47 -1.75 -25.40
N GLY A 34 0.67 -2.16 -26.38
CA GLY A 34 0.98 -2.03 -27.82
C GLY A 34 0.56 -0.64 -28.35
N PRO A 35 0.75 -0.33 -29.65
CA PRO A 35 0.61 1.04 -30.18
C PRO A 35 -0.80 1.64 -30.00
N ALA A 36 -0.85 2.90 -29.58
CA ALA A 36 -2.07 3.68 -29.30
C ALA A 36 -3.01 3.75 -30.52
N GLY A 37 -4.23 3.26 -30.35
CA GLY A 37 -5.28 3.22 -31.37
C GLY A 37 -6.68 3.19 -30.74
N LEU A 38 -7.73 2.93 -31.52
CA LEU A 38 -9.13 2.87 -31.06
C LEU A 38 -9.37 1.95 -29.84
N GLN A 39 -8.49 0.96 -29.64
CA GLN A 39 -8.49 0.07 -28.47
C GLN A 39 -8.13 0.79 -27.18
N ASP A 40 -7.29 1.82 -27.26
CA ASP A 40 -6.84 2.64 -26.14
C ASP A 40 -7.98 3.49 -25.59
N VAL A 41 -8.74 4.16 -26.48
CA VAL A 41 -9.93 4.94 -26.12
C VAL A 41 -11.00 4.07 -25.45
N ARG A 42 -11.21 2.83 -25.94
CA ARG A 42 -12.17 1.91 -25.31
C ARG A 42 -11.68 1.46 -23.93
N GLY A 43 -10.39 1.17 -23.77
CA GLY A 43 -9.77 0.82 -22.50
C GLY A 43 -9.90 1.94 -21.47
N THR A 44 -9.58 3.19 -21.85
CA THR A 44 -9.76 4.38 -21.01
C THR A 44 -11.21 4.52 -20.56
N ASN A 45 -12.18 4.34 -21.47
CA ASN A 45 -13.59 4.44 -21.14
C ASN A 45 -14.09 3.30 -20.23
N LEU A 46 -13.55 2.08 -20.37
CA LEU A 46 -13.85 0.96 -19.46
C LEU A 46 -13.37 1.27 -18.05
N GLY A 47 -12.14 1.78 -17.90
CA GLY A 47 -11.60 2.23 -16.62
C GLY A 47 -12.44 3.34 -16.00
N LEU A 48 -12.84 4.35 -16.79
CA LEU A 48 -13.72 5.44 -16.34
C LEU A 48 -15.06 4.94 -15.81
N VAL A 49 -15.72 4.02 -16.53
CA VAL A 49 -16.98 3.39 -16.08
C VAL A 49 -16.77 2.58 -14.80
N LEU A 50 -15.69 1.81 -14.70
CA LEU A 50 -15.39 1.00 -13.52
C LEU A 50 -15.18 1.87 -12.27
N ARG A 51 -14.41 2.96 -12.39
CA ARG A 51 -14.21 3.95 -11.31
C ARG A 51 -15.51 4.64 -10.91
N ALA A 52 -16.35 5.01 -11.88
CA ALA A 52 -17.65 5.60 -11.60
C ALA A 52 -18.55 4.63 -10.82
N VAL A 53 -18.57 3.33 -11.18
CA VAL A 53 -19.31 2.33 -10.41
C VAL A 53 -18.71 2.13 -9.03
N ARG A 54 -17.38 2.08 -8.86
CA ARG A 54 -16.74 2.01 -7.52
C ARG A 54 -17.22 3.14 -6.62
N ALA A 55 -17.23 4.37 -7.13
CA ALA A 55 -17.58 5.55 -6.34
C ALA A 55 -19.07 5.63 -6.00
N LEU A 56 -19.94 5.12 -6.87
CA LEU A 56 -21.39 5.33 -6.78
C LEU A 56 -22.18 4.07 -6.38
N ALA A 57 -21.57 2.89 -6.39
CA ALA A 57 -22.28 1.63 -6.18
C ALA A 57 -22.98 1.57 -4.80
N PRO A 58 -24.21 1.03 -4.73
CA PRO A 58 -25.01 0.53 -5.86
C PRO A 58 -25.56 1.69 -6.72
N CYS A 59 -25.44 1.62 -8.05
CA CYS A 59 -25.85 2.70 -8.95
C CYS A 59 -26.51 2.22 -10.26
N SER A 60 -27.29 3.09 -10.91
CA SER A 60 -27.86 2.77 -12.23
C SER A 60 -26.90 3.13 -13.37
N ARG A 61 -27.09 2.52 -14.55
CA ARG A 61 -26.40 2.93 -15.79
C ARG A 61 -26.59 4.43 -16.10
N ALA A 62 -27.75 4.99 -15.75
CA ALA A 62 -28.02 6.42 -15.94
C ALA A 62 -27.16 7.30 -15.02
N ALA A 63 -26.94 6.87 -13.77
CA ALA A 63 -26.03 7.56 -12.85
C ALA A 63 -24.58 7.52 -13.36
N VAL A 64 -24.13 6.37 -13.88
CA VAL A 64 -22.81 6.22 -14.52
C VAL A 64 -22.68 7.16 -15.72
N ALA A 65 -23.67 7.22 -16.61
CA ALA A 65 -23.65 8.14 -17.76
C ALA A 65 -23.57 9.61 -17.33
N ALA A 66 -24.34 10.01 -16.31
CA ALA A 66 -24.30 11.36 -15.78
C ALA A 66 -22.93 11.71 -15.17
N ALA A 67 -22.32 10.78 -14.44
CA ALA A 67 -21.06 11.01 -13.75
C ALA A 67 -19.82 10.97 -14.67
N THR A 68 -19.90 10.20 -15.77
CA THR A 68 -18.80 10.05 -16.74
C THR A 68 -18.91 10.97 -17.95
N GLY A 69 -20.07 11.57 -18.21
CA GLY A 69 -20.34 12.36 -19.41
C GLY A 69 -20.48 11.53 -20.70
N LEU A 70 -20.36 10.20 -20.62
CA LEU A 70 -20.52 9.30 -21.76
C LEU A 70 -22.00 9.15 -22.14
N ASN A 71 -22.27 8.96 -23.43
CA ASN A 71 -23.64 8.72 -23.88
C ASN A 71 -24.18 7.36 -23.36
N LYS A 72 -25.52 7.26 -23.21
CA LYS A 72 -26.19 6.10 -22.61
C LYS A 72 -25.92 4.78 -23.34
N THR A 73 -25.78 4.82 -24.67
CA THR A 73 -25.49 3.63 -25.50
C THR A 73 -24.07 3.14 -25.25
N THR A 74 -23.10 4.06 -25.19
CA THR A 74 -21.70 3.76 -24.87
C THR A 74 -21.61 3.15 -23.47
N VAL A 75 -22.20 3.77 -22.44
CA VAL A 75 -22.23 3.20 -21.08
C VAL A 75 -22.86 1.81 -21.06
N SER A 76 -23.97 1.59 -21.77
CA SER A 76 -24.63 0.28 -21.80
C SER A 76 -23.72 -0.81 -22.37
N SER A 77 -23.00 -0.51 -23.47
CA SER A 77 -22.06 -1.47 -24.06
C SER A 77 -20.82 -1.72 -23.21
N LEU A 78 -20.27 -0.69 -22.57
CA LEU A 78 -19.12 -0.81 -21.65
C LEU A 78 -19.50 -1.59 -20.39
N VAL A 79 -20.67 -1.33 -19.82
CA VAL A 79 -21.17 -2.09 -18.66
C VAL A 79 -21.39 -3.56 -19.04
N ALA A 80 -21.96 -3.85 -20.21
CA ALA A 80 -22.12 -5.23 -20.67
C ALA A 80 -20.76 -5.95 -20.83
N ASP A 81 -19.76 -5.25 -21.36
CA ASP A 81 -18.38 -5.75 -21.49
C ASP A 81 -17.79 -6.07 -20.10
N LEU A 82 -17.87 -5.12 -19.15
CA LEU A 82 -17.38 -5.32 -17.78
C LEU A 82 -18.14 -6.43 -17.02
N ILE A 83 -19.44 -6.60 -17.24
CA ILE A 83 -20.21 -7.72 -16.68
C ILE A 83 -19.74 -9.04 -17.29
N SER A 84 -19.55 -9.10 -18.60
CA SER A 84 -19.07 -10.32 -19.27
C SER A 84 -17.69 -10.77 -18.76
N ARG A 85 -16.86 -9.81 -18.32
CA ARG A 85 -15.54 -10.04 -17.71
C ARG A 85 -15.60 -10.29 -16.20
N GLY A 86 -16.80 -10.23 -15.62
CA GLY A 86 -17.01 -10.40 -14.19
C GLY A 86 -16.47 -9.26 -13.34
N LEU A 87 -16.25 -8.06 -13.87
CA LEU A 87 -15.81 -6.91 -13.07
C LEU A 87 -17.00 -6.17 -12.46
N LEU A 88 -18.15 -6.23 -13.13
CA LEU A 88 -19.42 -5.69 -12.66
C LEU A 88 -20.46 -6.79 -12.55
N ARG A 89 -21.46 -6.56 -11.70
CA ARG A 89 -22.68 -7.36 -11.64
C ARG A 89 -23.91 -6.48 -11.54
N GLU A 90 -25.01 -7.03 -12.02
CA GLU A 90 -26.33 -6.50 -11.75
C GLU A 90 -26.81 -6.99 -10.38
N THR A 91 -27.40 -6.09 -9.59
CA THR A 91 -28.02 -6.40 -8.30
C THR A 91 -29.53 -6.41 -8.48
N GLY A 92 -30.21 -7.41 -7.92
CA GLY A 92 -31.68 -7.56 -8.03
C GLY A 92 -32.50 -6.47 -7.32
N GLU A 93 -31.84 -5.56 -6.61
CA GLU A 93 -32.46 -4.40 -5.97
C GLU A 93 -32.81 -3.35 -7.02
N SER A 94 -34.09 -3.00 -7.09
CA SER A 94 -34.59 -1.88 -7.88
C SER A 94 -34.48 -0.60 -7.06
N ALA A 95 -33.94 0.47 -7.64
CA ALA A 95 -33.99 1.79 -7.00
C ALA A 95 -35.44 2.12 -6.60
N GLU A 96 -35.66 2.53 -5.35
CA GLU A 96 -36.99 2.91 -4.86
C GLU A 96 -37.65 3.91 -5.81
N ARG A 97 -38.95 3.68 -6.03
CA ARG A 97 -39.82 4.30 -7.03
C ARG A 97 -39.58 5.80 -7.24
N ARG A 98 -38.75 6.15 -8.23
CA ARG A 98 -38.87 7.40 -8.99
C ARG A 98 -39.43 7.08 -10.37
N VAL A 99 -40.30 7.97 -10.88
CA VAL A 99 -41.05 7.80 -12.13
C VAL A 99 -40.12 7.38 -13.28
N GLY A 100 -40.31 6.15 -13.78
CA GLY A 100 -39.49 5.49 -14.80
C GLY A 100 -39.38 3.98 -14.57
N ARG A 101 -38.98 3.20 -15.60
CA ARG A 101 -38.74 1.75 -15.46
C ARG A 101 -37.62 1.56 -14.42
N PRO A 102 -37.81 0.74 -13.36
CA PRO A 102 -36.77 0.53 -12.35
C PRO A 102 -35.51 -0.01 -13.04
N GLY A 103 -34.44 0.77 -13.00
CA GLY A 103 -33.16 0.36 -13.57
C GLY A 103 -32.53 -0.69 -12.68
N VAL A 104 -32.00 -1.76 -13.29
CA VAL A 104 -31.18 -2.75 -12.57
C VAL A 104 -29.93 -2.04 -12.05
N MET A 105 -29.67 -2.19 -10.76
CA MET A 105 -28.55 -1.53 -10.09
C MET A 105 -27.25 -2.30 -10.36
N LEU A 106 -26.14 -1.57 -10.41
CA LEU A 106 -24.80 -2.06 -10.71
C LEU A 106 -23.95 -2.00 -9.44
N ALA A 107 -23.11 -3.02 -9.27
CA ALA A 107 -22.07 -3.05 -8.26
C ALA A 107 -20.81 -3.71 -8.82
N LEU A 108 -19.66 -3.46 -8.18
CA LEU A 108 -18.45 -4.23 -8.42
C LEU A 108 -18.71 -5.71 -8.09
N ASP A 109 -18.24 -6.61 -8.94
CA ASP A 109 -18.30 -8.04 -8.66
C ASP A 109 -17.02 -8.50 -7.97
N HIS A 110 -17.10 -8.55 -6.65
CA HIS A 110 -16.00 -8.90 -5.79
C HIS A 110 -15.69 -10.41 -5.75
N ARG A 111 -16.30 -11.24 -6.59
CA ARG A 111 -16.18 -12.72 -6.52
C ARG A 111 -15.28 -13.33 -7.59
N THR A 112 -14.82 -12.51 -8.53
CA THR A 112 -14.35 -12.99 -9.84
C THR A 112 -12.87 -12.76 -10.07
N ILE A 113 -12.26 -11.86 -9.30
CA ILE A 113 -10.86 -11.50 -9.41
C ILE A 113 -10.18 -11.47 -8.05
N ALA A 114 -8.86 -11.56 -8.07
CA ALA A 114 -7.99 -11.28 -6.94
C ALA A 114 -6.75 -10.53 -7.41
N ALA A 115 -6.23 -9.63 -6.58
CA ALA A 115 -4.89 -9.06 -6.72
C ALA A 115 -4.02 -9.61 -5.60
N ILE A 116 -2.75 -9.91 -5.89
CA ILE A 116 -1.78 -10.37 -4.90
C ILE A 116 -0.73 -9.27 -4.70
N GLY A 117 -0.48 -8.92 -3.46
CA GLY A 117 0.62 -8.05 -3.07
C GLY A 117 1.53 -8.77 -2.09
N LEU A 118 2.81 -8.48 -2.19
CA LEU A 118 3.87 -9.14 -1.45
C LEU A 118 4.85 -8.09 -0.95
N GLU A 119 5.43 -8.33 0.22
CA GLU A 119 6.49 -7.53 0.79
C GLU A 119 7.68 -8.44 1.08
N VAL A 120 8.86 -8.02 0.65
CA VAL A 120 10.13 -8.66 1.02
C VAL A 120 10.74 -7.85 2.15
N ASN A 121 10.75 -8.38 3.37
CA ASN A 121 11.55 -7.82 4.44
C ASN A 121 12.88 -8.57 4.58
N VAL A 122 13.72 -8.18 5.54
CA VAL A 122 15.01 -8.86 5.76
C VAL A 122 14.82 -10.26 6.36
N ASP A 123 13.84 -10.44 7.25
CA ASP A 123 13.61 -11.66 8.02
C ASP A 123 12.25 -12.34 7.76
N TYR A 124 11.41 -11.75 6.90
CA TYR A 124 10.14 -12.34 6.49
C TYR A 124 9.71 -11.94 5.07
N LEU A 125 8.72 -12.69 4.55
CA LEU A 125 7.85 -12.27 3.45
C LEU A 125 6.42 -12.12 3.97
N SER A 126 5.74 -11.02 3.63
CA SER A 126 4.30 -10.88 3.85
C SER A 126 3.57 -10.97 2.52
N VAL A 127 2.46 -11.72 2.48
CA VAL A 127 1.64 -11.89 1.27
C VAL A 127 0.19 -11.60 1.61
N VAL A 128 -0.45 -10.75 0.81
CA VAL A 128 -1.87 -10.42 0.93
C VAL A 128 -2.52 -10.61 -0.44
N ALA A 129 -3.64 -11.31 -0.49
CA ALA A 129 -4.55 -11.31 -1.63
C ALA A 129 -5.82 -10.54 -1.29
N VAL A 130 -6.26 -9.65 -2.18
CA VAL A 130 -7.49 -8.87 -2.02
C VAL A 130 -8.45 -9.09 -3.18
N ASP A 131 -9.75 -8.95 -2.93
CA ASP A 131 -10.76 -8.90 -3.99
C ASP A 131 -10.88 -7.51 -4.64
N LEU A 132 -11.78 -7.36 -5.61
CA LEU A 132 -12.05 -6.08 -6.26
C LEU A 132 -12.56 -5.02 -5.28
N LEU A 133 -13.15 -5.36 -4.13
CA LEU A 133 -13.52 -4.39 -3.10
C LEU A 133 -12.37 -4.12 -2.12
N GLU A 134 -11.15 -4.55 -2.44
CA GLU A 134 -9.95 -4.40 -1.62
C GLU A 134 -10.08 -5.09 -0.24
N ARG A 135 -10.93 -6.14 -0.16
CA ARG A 135 -11.09 -6.95 1.05
C ARG A 135 -10.11 -8.11 1.05
N ASP A 136 -9.48 -8.34 2.18
CA ASP A 136 -8.51 -9.41 2.37
C ASP A 136 -9.18 -10.79 2.18
N LEU A 137 -8.62 -11.57 1.26
CA LEU A 137 -9.01 -12.96 1.00
C LEU A 137 -8.05 -13.92 1.71
N VAL A 138 -6.76 -13.60 1.66
CA VAL A 138 -5.68 -14.41 2.21
C VAL A 138 -4.59 -13.47 2.72
N THR A 139 -4.15 -13.69 3.97
CA THR A 139 -2.95 -13.06 4.52
C THR A 139 -2.01 -14.14 5.04
N ARG A 140 -0.72 -14.04 4.69
CA ARG A 140 0.34 -14.96 5.13
C ARG A 140 1.55 -14.14 5.54
N HIS A 141 2.19 -14.57 6.62
CA HIS A 141 3.47 -14.05 7.08
C HIS A 141 4.43 -15.24 7.17
N LEU A 142 5.55 -15.15 6.45
CA LEU A 142 6.44 -16.27 6.18
C LEU A 142 7.84 -15.90 6.66
N PRO A 143 8.35 -16.49 7.75
CA PRO A 143 9.74 -16.30 8.17
C PRO A 143 10.71 -16.66 7.02
N PHE A 144 11.62 -15.75 6.68
CA PHE A 144 12.55 -15.90 5.58
C PHE A 144 13.70 -14.89 5.65
N ASP A 145 14.94 -15.37 5.77
CA ASP A 145 16.13 -14.51 5.73
C ASP A 145 16.48 -14.13 4.29
N ALA A 146 15.85 -13.07 3.78
CA ALA A 146 16.00 -12.60 2.41
C ALA A 146 17.41 -12.08 2.12
N ARG A 147 18.08 -11.51 3.14
CA ARG A 147 19.45 -11.02 3.04
C ARG A 147 20.43 -12.17 2.82
N ALA A 148 20.34 -13.23 3.62
CA ALA A 148 21.21 -14.39 3.47
C ALA A 148 20.91 -15.21 2.21
N ALA A 149 19.64 -15.29 1.81
CA ALA A 149 19.22 -16.02 0.62
C ALA A 149 19.76 -15.39 -0.68
N GLY A 150 19.84 -14.07 -0.73
CA GLY A 150 20.22 -13.32 -1.92
C GLY A 150 19.12 -13.25 -2.98
N PRO A 151 19.35 -12.46 -4.06
CA PRO A 151 18.29 -12.07 -4.99
C PRO A 151 17.53 -13.20 -5.68
N ASP A 152 18.25 -14.17 -6.28
CA ASP A 152 17.62 -15.22 -7.09
C ASP A 152 16.87 -16.25 -6.23
N ALA A 153 17.40 -16.59 -5.06
CA ALA A 153 16.69 -17.44 -4.10
C ALA A 153 15.45 -16.73 -3.54
N CYS A 154 15.53 -15.42 -3.28
CA CYS A 154 14.37 -14.63 -2.88
C CYS A 154 13.32 -14.58 -4.00
N ALA A 155 13.71 -14.36 -5.26
CA ALA A 155 12.78 -14.37 -6.39
C ALA A 155 12.05 -15.72 -6.52
N ARG A 156 12.75 -16.85 -6.34
CA ARG A 156 12.13 -18.19 -6.29
C ARG A 156 11.13 -18.30 -5.14
N ARG A 157 11.51 -17.86 -3.93
CA ARG A 157 10.64 -17.91 -2.75
C ARG A 157 9.39 -17.06 -2.92
N ILE A 158 9.51 -15.88 -3.51
CA ILE A 158 8.39 -14.99 -3.86
C ILE A 158 7.47 -15.71 -4.85
N ALA A 159 8.02 -16.28 -5.93
CA ALA A 159 7.23 -17.01 -6.90
C ALA A 159 6.47 -18.17 -6.24
N GLU A 160 7.13 -18.98 -5.40
CA GLU A 160 6.49 -20.05 -4.63
C GLU A 160 5.35 -19.54 -3.75
N ALA A 161 5.54 -18.42 -3.04
CA ALA A 161 4.53 -17.81 -2.20
C ALA A 161 3.31 -17.34 -3.01
N VAL A 162 3.55 -16.73 -4.19
CA VAL A 162 2.49 -16.36 -5.15
C VAL A 162 1.71 -17.59 -5.60
N ARG A 163 2.39 -18.68 -6.00
CA ARG A 163 1.72 -19.92 -6.43
C ARG A 163 0.89 -20.52 -5.32
N ALA A 164 1.42 -20.54 -4.09
CA ALA A 164 0.73 -21.06 -2.92
C ALA A 164 -0.55 -20.26 -2.60
N VAL A 165 -0.49 -18.93 -2.64
CA VAL A 165 -1.68 -18.08 -2.42
C VAL A 165 -2.68 -18.19 -3.57
N ALA A 166 -2.22 -18.23 -4.82
CA ALA A 166 -3.09 -18.42 -5.97
C ALA A 166 -3.80 -19.78 -5.98
N GLY A 167 -3.18 -20.82 -5.40
CA GLY A 167 -3.78 -22.13 -5.18
C GLY A 167 -4.70 -22.23 -3.95
N ASP A 168 -4.84 -21.17 -3.15
CA ASP A 168 -5.67 -21.17 -1.95
C ASP A 168 -7.16 -21.33 -2.32
N PRO A 169 -7.95 -22.14 -1.59
CA PRO A 169 -9.38 -22.28 -1.85
C PRO A 169 -10.17 -20.97 -1.91
N ALA A 170 -9.73 -19.93 -1.19
CA ALA A 170 -10.35 -18.60 -1.25
C ALA A 170 -10.24 -17.92 -2.63
N LEU A 171 -9.31 -18.37 -3.47
CA LEU A 171 -9.05 -17.86 -4.82
C LEU A 171 -9.58 -18.76 -5.94
N ARG A 172 -10.20 -19.91 -5.62
CA ARG A 172 -10.61 -20.93 -6.61
C ARG A 172 -11.40 -20.39 -7.82
N ASP A 173 -12.33 -19.47 -7.59
CA ASP A 173 -13.21 -18.93 -8.63
C ASP A 173 -12.78 -17.53 -9.14
N ARG A 174 -11.54 -17.15 -8.83
CA ARG A 174 -10.99 -15.81 -9.04
C ARG A 174 -9.82 -15.84 -10.02
N ALA A 175 -9.85 -14.94 -10.99
CA ALA A 175 -8.68 -14.68 -11.82
C ALA A 175 -7.70 -13.75 -11.08
N VAL A 176 -6.42 -14.14 -11.02
CA VAL A 176 -5.37 -13.28 -10.48
C VAL A 176 -5.03 -12.21 -11.53
N ILE A 177 -5.40 -10.96 -11.27
CA ILE A 177 -5.19 -9.84 -12.22
C ILE A 177 -3.74 -9.34 -12.25
N GLY A 178 -2.97 -9.70 -11.23
CA GLY A 178 -1.54 -9.42 -11.19
C GLY A 178 -0.94 -9.51 -9.78
N VAL A 179 0.38 -9.34 -9.72
CA VAL A 179 1.21 -9.44 -8.52
C VAL A 179 2.00 -8.14 -8.34
N SER A 180 2.02 -7.62 -7.12
CA SER A 180 2.93 -6.52 -6.73
C SER A 180 3.91 -6.99 -5.66
N VAL A 181 5.15 -6.49 -5.70
CA VAL A 181 6.20 -6.80 -4.73
C VAL A 181 6.83 -5.50 -4.21
N GLY A 182 6.65 -5.24 -2.91
CA GLY A 182 7.35 -4.21 -2.16
C GLY A 182 8.72 -4.68 -1.68
N VAL A 183 9.72 -3.82 -1.80
CA VAL A 183 11.09 -4.10 -1.31
C VAL A 183 11.68 -2.90 -0.55
N PRO A 184 12.51 -3.13 0.49
CA PRO A 184 13.19 -2.10 1.29
C PRO A 184 14.39 -1.56 0.54
N GLY A 185 14.12 -0.86 -0.56
CA GLY A 185 15.15 -0.32 -1.42
C GLY A 185 14.61 0.58 -2.52
N LEU A 186 15.57 1.12 -3.26
CA LEU A 186 15.34 2.02 -4.36
C LEU A 186 14.99 1.21 -5.60
N VAL A 187 13.83 1.48 -6.18
CA VAL A 187 13.29 0.75 -7.32
C VAL A 187 13.12 1.70 -8.51
N ASP A 188 13.71 1.33 -9.63
CA ASP A 188 13.36 1.90 -10.93
C ASP A 188 12.00 1.33 -11.35
N SER A 189 10.91 2.04 -11.03
CA SER A 189 9.53 1.55 -11.19
C SER A 189 9.23 1.06 -12.62
N PRO A 190 9.60 1.75 -13.72
CA PRO A 190 9.45 1.27 -15.09
C PRO A 190 9.96 -0.14 -15.35
N THR A 191 11.18 -0.45 -14.92
CA THR A 191 11.78 -1.77 -15.17
C THR A 191 11.51 -2.77 -14.05
N GLY A 192 11.16 -2.29 -12.85
CA GLY A 192 11.10 -3.08 -11.62
C GLY A 192 12.48 -3.58 -11.19
N THR A 193 13.54 -2.85 -11.55
CA THR A 193 14.91 -3.12 -11.14
C THR A 193 15.19 -2.46 -9.81
N ILE A 194 15.72 -3.22 -8.86
CA ILE A 194 16.16 -2.71 -7.57
C ILE A 194 17.55 -2.13 -7.77
N THR A 195 17.64 -0.80 -7.82
CA THR A 195 18.92 -0.10 -8.00
C THR A 195 19.81 -0.32 -6.78
N ARG A 196 19.23 -0.21 -5.57
CA ARG A 196 19.97 -0.38 -4.31
C ARG A 196 19.03 -0.76 -3.17
N ALA A 197 19.33 -1.82 -2.44
CA ALA A 197 18.63 -2.19 -1.19
C ALA A 197 19.67 -2.52 -0.10
N PRO A 198 20.14 -1.52 0.67
CA PRO A 198 21.22 -1.72 1.65
C PRO A 198 20.93 -2.79 2.70
N ASN A 199 19.68 -2.87 3.16
CA ASN A 199 19.25 -3.83 4.19
C ASN A 199 19.30 -5.29 3.69
N LEU A 200 19.05 -5.50 2.40
CA LEU A 200 19.14 -6.80 1.71
C LEU A 200 20.53 -7.08 1.12
N GLY A 201 21.37 -6.06 0.97
CA GLY A 201 22.66 -6.16 0.27
C GLY A 201 22.53 -6.29 -1.25
N TRP A 202 21.40 -5.88 -1.84
CA TRP A 202 21.16 -6.01 -3.28
C TRP A 202 21.53 -4.74 -4.04
N SER A 203 21.98 -4.91 -5.28
CA SER A 203 22.36 -3.84 -6.19
C SER A 203 22.03 -4.25 -7.63
N HIS A 204 21.49 -3.31 -8.42
CA HIS A 204 21.10 -3.50 -9.83
C HIS A 204 20.41 -4.85 -10.14
N THR A 205 19.44 -5.22 -9.30
CA THR A 205 18.78 -6.53 -9.35
C THR A 205 17.50 -6.44 -10.17
N PRO A 206 17.38 -7.12 -11.34
CA PRO A 206 16.20 -7.05 -12.20
C PRO A 206 15.08 -7.99 -11.69
N LEU A 207 14.55 -7.71 -10.49
CA LEU A 207 13.60 -8.59 -9.80
C LEU A 207 12.35 -8.86 -10.64
N ARG A 208 11.77 -7.82 -11.25
CA ARG A 208 10.56 -7.97 -12.08
C ARG A 208 10.77 -8.94 -13.25
N ALA A 209 11.87 -8.78 -14.00
CA ALA A 209 12.19 -9.66 -15.12
C ALA A 209 12.32 -11.12 -14.65
N ARG A 210 13.02 -11.32 -13.53
CA ARG A 210 13.20 -12.64 -12.95
C ARG A 210 11.89 -13.28 -12.48
N LEU A 211 10.99 -12.51 -11.89
CA LEU A 211 9.67 -12.99 -11.47
C LEU A 211 8.79 -13.34 -12.68
N LEU A 212 8.83 -12.55 -13.76
CA LEU A 212 8.11 -12.86 -14.99
C LEU A 212 8.57 -14.20 -15.57
N GLU A 213 9.87 -14.49 -15.60
CA GLU A 213 10.40 -15.79 -16.02
C GLU A 213 9.89 -16.94 -15.14
N LEU A 214 9.94 -16.77 -13.81
CA LEU A 214 9.52 -17.80 -12.86
C LEU A 214 8.01 -18.05 -12.89
N LEU A 215 7.21 -17.06 -13.26
CA LEU A 215 5.75 -17.14 -13.32
C LEU A 215 5.22 -17.45 -14.74
N ALA A 216 6.09 -17.54 -15.76
CA ALA A 216 5.70 -17.76 -17.15
C ALA A 216 5.26 -19.19 -17.47
N SER A 217 5.58 -20.19 -16.65
CA SER A 217 5.19 -21.58 -16.93
C SER A 217 3.66 -21.72 -16.97
N PRO A 218 3.07 -22.38 -17.99
CA PRO A 218 1.63 -22.59 -18.05
C PRO A 218 1.11 -23.25 -16.77
N GLY A 219 0.05 -22.68 -16.19
CA GLY A 219 -0.52 -23.16 -14.92
C GLY A 219 0.30 -22.84 -13.67
N ALA A 220 1.39 -22.06 -13.77
CA ALA A 220 2.17 -21.62 -12.61
C ALA A 220 1.31 -20.85 -11.60
N VAL A 221 0.34 -20.06 -12.08
CA VAL A 221 -0.60 -19.32 -11.24
C VAL A 221 -2.01 -19.80 -11.60
N PRO A 222 -2.66 -20.60 -10.74
CA PRO A 222 -4.04 -21.01 -10.95
C PRO A 222 -4.96 -19.81 -11.19
N GLY A 223 -5.83 -19.90 -12.20
CA GLY A 223 -6.75 -18.82 -12.56
C GLY A 223 -6.12 -17.65 -13.33
N ALA A 224 -4.81 -17.66 -13.60
CA ALA A 224 -4.20 -16.70 -14.52
C ALA A 224 -4.50 -17.05 -15.99
N PRO A 225 -4.51 -16.07 -16.92
CA PRO A 225 -4.59 -16.33 -18.36
C PRO A 225 -3.45 -17.23 -18.87
N ALA A 226 -3.45 -17.58 -20.16
CA ALA A 226 -2.34 -18.32 -20.79
C ALA A 226 -0.97 -17.62 -20.69
N ALA A 227 -0.94 -16.34 -20.31
CA ALA A 227 0.25 -15.53 -20.09
C ALA A 227 0.50 -15.31 -18.57
N PRO A 228 1.76 -15.11 -18.14
CA PRO A 228 2.07 -14.78 -16.75
C PRO A 228 1.28 -13.56 -16.28
N PRO A 229 0.85 -13.52 -15.00
CA PRO A 229 0.22 -12.33 -14.45
C PRO A 229 1.20 -11.14 -14.53
N PRO A 230 0.70 -9.91 -14.79
CA PRO A 230 1.51 -8.71 -14.68
C PRO A 230 2.19 -8.63 -13.31
N VAL A 231 3.46 -8.22 -13.30
CA VAL A 231 4.25 -8.03 -12.09
C VAL A 231 4.64 -6.56 -11.95
N LEU A 232 4.38 -5.98 -10.79
CA LEU A 232 4.89 -4.69 -10.36
C LEU A 232 5.90 -4.87 -9.23
N VAL A 233 6.92 -4.02 -9.21
CA VAL A 233 7.89 -3.93 -8.12
C VAL A 233 7.98 -2.48 -7.73
N ASP A 234 7.89 -2.20 -6.43
CA ASP A 234 7.96 -0.84 -5.89
C ASP A 234 8.66 -0.86 -4.53
N ASN A 235 8.94 0.34 -4.01
CA ASN A 235 9.41 0.52 -2.65
C ASN A 235 8.28 0.17 -1.65
N ASP A 236 8.64 -0.54 -0.58
CA ASP A 236 7.73 -0.96 0.49
C ASP A 236 7.00 0.22 1.17
N ALA A 237 7.70 1.30 1.50
CA ALA A 237 7.11 2.48 2.12
C ALA A 237 6.12 3.20 1.20
N ASN A 238 6.39 3.23 -0.12
CA ASN A 238 5.41 3.71 -1.10
C ASN A 238 4.13 2.88 -1.08
N LEU A 239 4.26 1.54 -1.09
CA LEU A 239 3.09 0.67 -1.03
C LEU A 239 2.36 0.79 0.31
N GLY A 240 3.08 0.98 1.43
CA GLY A 240 2.49 1.30 2.72
C GLY A 240 1.66 2.58 2.69
N ALA A 241 2.16 3.64 2.04
CA ALA A 241 1.39 4.88 1.84
C ALA A 241 0.14 4.66 0.99
N VAL A 242 0.21 3.82 -0.06
CA VAL A 242 -0.98 3.41 -0.84
C VAL A 242 -2.01 2.72 0.06
N ALA A 243 -1.57 1.81 0.92
CA ALA A 243 -2.46 1.11 1.84
C ALA A 243 -3.18 2.06 2.82
N GLU A 244 -2.43 3.02 3.37
CA GLU A 244 -2.97 4.05 4.27
C GLU A 244 -3.97 4.98 3.55
N TYR A 245 -3.65 5.41 2.33
CA TYR A 245 -4.56 6.21 1.53
C TYR A 245 -5.86 5.48 1.19
N ARG A 246 -5.78 4.18 0.94
CA ARG A 246 -6.92 3.36 0.52
C ARG A 246 -7.79 2.92 1.69
N SER A 247 -7.18 2.51 2.79
CA SER A 247 -7.85 1.77 3.86
C SER A 247 -7.41 2.14 5.27
N GLY A 248 -6.46 3.08 5.41
CA GLY A 248 -6.00 3.57 6.70
C GLY A 248 -7.06 4.35 7.47
N HIS A 249 -6.78 4.67 8.73
CA HIS A 249 -7.68 5.46 9.57
C HIS A 249 -8.00 6.83 8.97
N ARG A 250 -7.08 7.36 8.16
CA ARG A 250 -7.19 8.62 7.42
C ARG A 250 -7.27 8.42 5.91
N ALA A 251 -7.92 7.34 5.48
CA ALA A 251 -8.13 7.04 4.07
C ALA A 251 -8.62 8.28 3.31
N ARG A 252 -8.13 8.44 2.08
CA ARG A 252 -8.38 9.57 1.17
C ARG A 252 -7.77 10.92 1.58
N THR A 253 -6.93 10.96 2.62
CA THR A 253 -6.05 12.13 2.85
C THR A 253 -5.06 12.24 1.69
N ARG A 254 -5.20 13.30 0.89
CA ARG A 254 -4.43 13.49 -0.34
C ARG A 254 -2.95 13.75 -0.10
N ASP A 255 -2.66 14.59 0.89
CA ASP A 255 -1.30 14.93 1.29
C ASP A 255 -0.97 14.19 2.58
N LEU A 256 -0.26 13.07 2.45
CA LEU A 256 0.00 12.14 3.54
C LEU A 256 1.44 11.62 3.46
N VAL A 257 2.10 11.55 4.60
CA VAL A 257 3.41 10.91 4.73
C VAL A 257 3.24 9.66 5.58
N TYR A 258 3.60 8.50 5.03
CA TYR A 258 3.71 7.25 5.78
C TYR A 258 5.18 7.00 6.09
N ILE A 259 5.56 6.94 7.37
CA ILE A 259 6.91 6.62 7.83
C ILE A 259 6.88 5.22 8.43
N THR A 260 7.59 4.25 7.84
CA THR A 260 7.65 2.88 8.36
C THR A 260 8.95 2.64 9.13
N GLY A 261 8.83 1.96 10.27
CA GLY A 261 9.93 1.44 11.06
C GLY A 261 9.99 -0.07 10.94
N GLU A 262 10.73 -0.57 9.97
CA GLU A 262 11.01 -2.00 9.80
C GLU A 262 12.49 -2.24 10.11
N VAL A 263 13.25 -2.88 9.23
CA VAL A 263 14.70 -2.98 9.41
C VAL A 263 15.35 -1.59 9.34
N GLY A 264 14.77 -0.69 8.53
CA GLY A 264 15.20 0.70 8.38
C GLY A 264 14.08 1.70 8.63
N ILE A 265 14.35 2.96 8.29
CA ILE A 265 13.33 4.02 8.21
C ILE A 265 13.12 4.41 6.75
N GLY A 266 11.95 4.07 6.21
CA GLY A 266 11.47 4.50 4.90
C GLY A 266 10.28 5.44 5.03
N ALA A 267 10.03 6.26 4.01
CA ALA A 267 8.78 7.01 3.92
C ALA A 267 8.17 6.98 2.51
N GLY A 268 6.87 6.70 2.45
CA GLY A 268 6.05 6.94 1.27
C GLY A 268 5.36 8.29 1.39
N VAL A 269 5.40 9.09 0.33
CA VAL A 269 4.84 10.45 0.33
C VAL A 269 3.74 10.54 -0.72
N LEU A 270 2.58 11.02 -0.32
CA LEU A 270 1.47 11.35 -1.18
C LEU A 270 1.31 12.87 -1.27
N VAL A 271 1.13 13.38 -2.49
CA VAL A 271 0.78 14.77 -2.80
C VAL A 271 -0.39 14.73 -3.77
N ASP A 272 -1.47 15.45 -3.46
CA ASP A 272 -2.72 15.41 -4.24
C ASP A 272 -3.31 13.99 -4.43
N GLY A 273 -2.99 13.06 -3.53
CA GLY A 273 -3.39 11.65 -3.60
C GLY A 273 -2.58 10.81 -4.57
N GLU A 274 -1.45 11.33 -5.07
CA GLU A 274 -0.49 10.61 -5.90
C GLU A 274 0.83 10.41 -5.19
N LEU A 275 1.51 9.30 -5.47
CA LEU A 275 2.84 9.04 -4.92
C LEU A 275 3.86 10.03 -5.48
N LEU A 276 4.49 10.79 -4.59
CA LEU A 276 5.67 11.57 -4.93
C LEU A 276 6.86 10.60 -5.03
N ARG A 277 7.21 10.23 -6.27
CA ARG A 277 8.36 9.34 -6.54
C ARG A 277 9.69 10.08 -6.69
N GLY A 278 9.63 11.37 -7.09
CA GLY A 278 10.81 12.12 -7.52
C GLY A 278 11.32 11.68 -8.90
N SER A 279 12.34 12.37 -9.43
CA SER A 279 12.83 12.17 -10.81
C SER A 279 13.35 10.77 -11.12
N SER A 280 13.68 9.99 -10.09
CA SER A 280 14.33 8.68 -10.23
C SER A 280 13.84 7.69 -9.16
N GLY A 281 12.68 7.93 -8.56
CA GLY A 281 12.09 7.00 -7.57
C GLY A 281 12.69 7.09 -6.16
N PHE A 282 13.45 8.14 -5.84
CA PHE A 282 14.19 8.31 -4.58
C PHE A 282 13.54 9.26 -3.56
N ALA A 283 12.34 9.77 -3.83
CA ALA A 283 11.65 10.60 -2.85
C ALA A 283 11.29 9.77 -1.61
N GLY A 284 11.34 10.38 -0.42
CA GLY A 284 10.95 9.72 0.82
C GLY A 284 12.08 9.02 1.59
N GLU A 285 13.34 9.12 1.15
CA GLU A 285 14.54 8.57 1.83
C GLU A 285 14.93 9.34 3.12
N ILE A 286 13.95 9.67 3.96
CA ILE A 286 14.10 10.47 5.18
C ILE A 286 15.00 9.77 6.21
N GLY A 287 15.00 8.44 6.24
CA GLY A 287 15.85 7.63 7.13
C GLY A 287 17.34 7.93 6.97
N HIS A 288 17.76 8.38 5.80
CA HIS A 288 19.16 8.69 5.52
C HIS A 288 19.49 10.20 5.52
N THR A 289 18.56 11.04 6.00
CA THR A 289 18.82 12.45 6.28
C THR A 289 19.76 12.56 7.48
N ARG A 290 20.85 13.32 7.33
CA ARG A 290 21.84 13.54 8.41
C ARG A 290 21.25 14.50 9.44
N MET A 291 20.88 13.97 10.59
CA MET A 291 20.30 14.72 11.71
C MET A 291 21.38 15.22 12.68
N VAL A 292 22.51 14.51 12.77
CA VAL A 292 23.63 14.84 13.66
C VAL A 292 24.92 14.70 12.88
N GLU A 293 25.81 15.69 12.97
CA GLU A 293 27.06 15.67 12.20
C GLU A 293 27.93 14.45 12.61
N ASP A 294 28.25 14.32 13.89
CA ASP A 294 29.10 13.24 14.40
C ASP A 294 28.32 12.07 15.04
N GLY A 295 27.12 11.82 14.54
CA GLY A 295 26.22 10.78 15.05
C GLY A 295 26.67 9.33 14.80
N PRO A 296 25.85 8.33 15.18
CA PRO A 296 26.17 6.91 15.00
C PRO A 296 26.35 6.54 13.52
N ALA A 297 27.12 5.48 13.25
CA ALA A 297 27.26 4.95 11.89
C ALA A 297 25.93 4.39 11.37
N CYS A 298 25.64 4.63 10.08
CA CYS A 298 24.45 4.14 9.39
C CYS A 298 24.84 3.07 8.36
N GLY A 299 23.95 2.10 8.12
CA GLY A 299 24.13 1.05 7.11
C GLY A 299 24.33 1.59 5.68
N CYS A 300 23.91 2.83 5.41
CA CYS A 300 24.15 3.49 4.13
C CYS A 300 25.62 3.94 3.90
N GLY A 301 26.48 3.84 4.92
CA GLY A 301 27.89 4.26 4.90
C GLY A 301 28.16 5.68 5.42
N ARG A 302 27.11 6.43 5.82
CA ARG A 302 27.22 7.76 6.43
C ARG A 302 27.11 7.70 7.96
N ARG A 303 27.17 8.86 8.63
CA ARG A 303 26.99 9.00 10.08
C ARG A 303 25.85 9.96 10.41
N GLY A 304 25.16 9.69 11.52
CA GLY A 304 24.10 10.52 12.09
C GLY A 304 22.83 10.61 11.25
N CYS A 305 22.56 9.60 10.42
CA CYS A 305 21.29 9.43 9.74
C CYS A 305 20.14 9.25 10.75
N LEU A 306 18.93 9.68 10.40
CA LEU A 306 17.73 9.46 11.22
C LEU A 306 17.53 7.97 11.58
N GLU A 307 17.74 7.07 10.62
CA GLU A 307 17.68 5.61 10.82
C GLU A 307 18.67 5.12 11.88
N ALA A 308 19.88 5.67 11.92
CA ALA A 308 20.89 5.28 12.91
C ALA A 308 20.54 5.78 14.33
N LEU A 309 19.62 6.72 14.45
CA LEU A 309 19.17 7.32 15.71
C LEU A 309 17.84 6.73 16.20
N ALA A 310 16.94 6.36 15.28
CA ALA A 310 15.56 5.99 15.59
C ALA A 310 15.03 4.78 14.81
N GLY A 311 15.87 4.11 14.01
CA GLY A 311 15.50 2.85 13.39
C GLY A 311 15.28 1.77 14.45
N ILE A 312 14.55 0.72 14.10
CA ILE A 312 14.16 -0.32 15.07
C ILE A 312 15.38 -0.98 15.70
N GLU A 313 16.44 -1.26 14.93
CA GLU A 313 17.70 -1.75 15.48
C GLU A 313 18.30 -0.81 16.54
N ALA A 314 18.34 0.50 16.27
CA ALA A 314 18.87 1.49 17.21
C ALA A 314 18.04 1.58 18.49
N ILE A 315 16.71 1.51 18.34
CA ILE A 315 15.75 1.45 19.45
C ILE A 315 16.01 0.21 20.31
N LEU A 316 16.02 -0.97 19.71
CA LEU A 316 16.13 -2.23 20.44
C LEU A 316 17.47 -2.36 21.15
N ARG A 317 18.57 -1.93 20.52
CA ARG A 317 19.90 -1.90 21.14
C ARG A 317 19.92 -1.03 22.40
N SER A 318 19.21 0.09 22.38
CA SER A 318 19.15 1.03 23.49
C SER A 318 18.17 0.58 24.58
N ALA A 319 17.06 -0.05 24.20
CA ALA A 319 16.01 -0.50 25.13
C ALA A 319 16.32 -1.85 25.80
N LEU A 320 17.09 -2.72 25.14
CA LEU A 320 17.40 -4.08 25.58
C LEU A 320 18.92 -4.36 25.57
N PRO A 321 19.76 -3.54 26.23
CA PRO A 321 21.22 -3.62 26.10
C PRO A 321 21.80 -4.98 26.52
N ASP A 322 21.16 -5.68 27.46
CA ASP A 322 21.51 -7.04 27.91
C ASP A 322 21.29 -8.12 26.84
N ARG A 323 20.45 -7.85 25.83
CA ARG A 323 20.20 -8.75 24.69
C ARG A 323 21.19 -8.54 23.56
N PHE A 324 22.07 -7.54 23.65
CA PHE A 324 23.09 -7.22 22.64
C PHE A 324 24.51 -7.14 23.22
N PRO A 325 24.99 -8.17 23.93
CA PRO A 325 26.37 -8.17 24.43
C PRO A 325 27.34 -8.14 23.24
N GLY A 326 28.10 -7.05 23.10
CA GLY A 326 29.04 -6.86 21.98
C GLY A 326 28.45 -6.19 20.73
N GLY A 327 27.20 -5.73 20.76
CA GLY A 327 26.65 -4.77 19.78
C GLY A 327 26.19 -5.32 18.42
N ALA A 328 26.25 -6.64 18.21
CA ALA A 328 25.73 -7.27 16.99
C ALA A 328 24.33 -7.88 17.21
N LEU A 329 23.39 -7.55 16.33
CA LEU A 329 22.11 -8.28 16.20
C LEU A 329 22.41 -9.66 15.60
N THR A 330 22.61 -10.66 16.45
CA THR A 330 22.67 -12.05 15.98
C THR A 330 21.26 -12.57 15.73
N ARG A 331 20.81 -12.55 14.46
CA ARG A 331 19.69 -13.33 13.90
C ARG A 331 18.40 -13.35 14.75
N ALA A 332 18.09 -12.24 15.40
CA ALA A 332 17.02 -12.17 16.37
C ALA A 332 15.66 -12.05 15.66
N ASP A 333 14.68 -12.80 16.17
CA ASP A 333 13.25 -12.59 15.93
C ASP A 333 12.91 -11.13 16.27
N LEU A 334 12.84 -10.28 15.23
CA LEU A 334 12.64 -8.84 15.37
C LEU A 334 11.32 -8.55 16.09
N ALA A 335 10.27 -9.31 15.75
CA ALA A 335 8.98 -9.23 16.42
C ALA A 335 9.10 -9.59 17.91
N GLY A 336 9.83 -10.65 18.24
CA GLY A 336 10.10 -11.06 19.63
C GLY A 336 10.86 -10.00 20.43
N LEU A 337 11.86 -9.34 19.83
CA LEU A 337 12.59 -8.24 20.48
C LEU A 337 11.72 -7.00 20.69
N VAL A 338 10.90 -6.64 19.69
CA VAL A 338 9.95 -5.53 19.84
C VAL A 338 8.95 -5.83 20.95
N ALA A 339 8.43 -7.06 21.03
CA ALA A 339 7.55 -7.49 22.11
C ALA A 339 8.24 -7.37 23.49
N ALA A 340 9.51 -7.80 23.60
CA ALA A 340 10.27 -7.66 24.84
C ALA A 340 10.51 -6.18 25.23
N ALA A 341 10.74 -5.29 24.26
CA ALA A 341 10.88 -3.86 24.52
C ALA A 341 9.57 -3.24 25.02
N VAL A 342 8.43 -3.63 24.42
CA VAL A 342 7.08 -3.25 24.88
C VAL A 342 6.83 -3.72 26.30
N GLU A 343 7.15 -4.98 26.61
CA GLU A 343 6.95 -5.55 27.95
C GLU A 343 7.74 -4.78 29.01
N ARG A 344 9.05 -4.54 28.77
CA ARG A 344 9.88 -3.77 29.72
C ARG A 344 9.41 -2.35 29.91
N ALA A 345 9.09 -1.66 28.82
CA ALA A 345 8.60 -0.29 28.90
C ALA A 345 7.22 -0.23 29.60
N GLY A 346 6.37 -1.24 29.40
CA GLY A 346 5.09 -1.42 30.08
C GLY A 346 5.25 -1.68 31.58
N ALA A 347 6.31 -2.38 31.98
CA ALA A 347 6.70 -2.57 33.38
C ALA A 347 7.36 -1.34 34.01
N GLY A 348 7.55 -0.24 33.25
CA GLY A 348 8.16 0.99 33.73
C GLY A 348 9.68 0.95 33.84
N ASP A 349 10.35 0.04 33.14
CA ASP A 349 11.82 -0.02 33.10
C ASP A 349 12.38 1.32 32.57
N PRO A 350 13.23 2.02 33.35
CA PRO A 350 13.67 3.37 32.99
C PRO A 350 14.57 3.40 31.75
N VAL A 351 15.32 2.33 31.46
CA VAL A 351 16.20 2.24 30.29
C VAL A 351 15.37 2.10 29.02
N ALA A 352 14.42 1.16 29.02
CA ALA A 352 13.52 0.94 27.90
C ALA A 352 12.66 2.18 27.60
N VAL A 353 12.06 2.79 28.63
CA VAL A 353 11.24 4.00 28.47
C VAL A 353 12.07 5.16 27.91
N ALA A 354 13.28 5.39 28.43
CA ALA A 354 14.16 6.46 27.95
C ALA A 354 14.59 6.24 26.49
N ALA A 355 14.93 5.01 26.12
CA ALA A 355 15.30 4.65 24.75
C ALA A 355 14.16 4.92 23.75
N LEU A 356 12.95 4.49 24.08
CA LEU A 356 11.78 4.71 23.23
C LEU A 356 11.45 6.20 23.11
N ARG A 357 11.45 6.96 24.21
CA ARG A 357 11.21 8.41 24.16
C ARG A 357 12.25 9.17 23.33
N ALA A 358 13.53 8.81 23.47
CA ALA A 358 14.60 9.38 22.67
C ALA A 358 14.37 9.13 21.17
N ALA A 359 13.98 7.91 20.79
CA ALA A 359 13.64 7.60 19.41
C ALA A 359 12.41 8.36 18.92
N GLY A 360 11.37 8.50 19.75
CA GLY A 360 10.20 9.33 19.45
C GLY A 360 10.56 10.79 19.15
N THR A 361 11.50 11.35 19.92
CA THR A 361 12.01 12.71 19.68
C THR A 361 12.71 12.82 18.31
N TRP A 362 13.55 11.86 17.95
CA TRP A 362 14.23 11.85 16.66
C TRP A 362 13.28 11.65 15.49
N LEU A 363 12.30 10.74 15.62
CA LEU A 363 11.23 10.58 14.62
C LEU A 363 10.44 11.87 14.44
N GLY A 364 10.12 12.57 15.53
CA GLY A 364 9.42 13.86 15.47
C GLY A 364 10.24 14.95 14.78
N ARG A 365 11.57 14.99 15.00
CA ARG A 365 12.47 15.88 14.26
C ARG A 365 12.46 15.58 12.75
N GLY A 366 12.52 14.30 12.38
CA GLY A 366 12.41 13.88 10.98
C GLY A 366 11.06 14.23 10.37
N ALA A 367 9.96 13.97 11.09
CA ALA A 367 8.62 14.32 10.66
C ALA A 367 8.44 15.83 10.51
N ALA A 368 8.99 16.66 11.41
CA ALA A 368 8.92 18.11 11.32
C ALA A 368 9.55 18.66 10.03
N LEU A 369 10.66 18.06 9.56
CA LEU A 369 11.25 18.40 8.26
C LEU A 369 10.27 18.16 7.12
N LEU A 370 9.61 17.00 7.10
CA LEU A 370 8.61 16.67 6.08
C LEU A 370 7.38 17.57 6.19
N VAL A 371 6.94 17.92 7.40
CA VAL A 371 5.83 18.85 7.62
C VAL A 371 6.16 20.22 7.03
N ASN A 372 7.35 20.77 7.29
CA ASN A 372 7.74 22.08 6.78
C ASN A 372 7.94 22.10 5.25
N LEU A 373 8.38 20.99 4.66
CA LEU A 373 8.65 20.90 3.22
C LEU A 373 7.41 20.58 2.38
N LEU A 374 6.50 19.77 2.91
CA LEU A 374 5.40 19.18 2.15
C LEU A 374 4.02 19.62 2.63
N ASN A 375 3.91 20.15 3.85
CA ASN A 375 2.65 20.52 4.49
C ASN A 375 1.56 19.42 4.37
N PRO A 376 1.84 18.17 4.79
CA PRO A 376 0.86 17.09 4.72
C PRO A 376 -0.26 17.28 5.75
N GLY A 377 -1.45 16.76 5.45
CA GLY A 377 -2.53 16.69 6.43
C GLY A 377 -2.29 15.64 7.52
N ALA A 378 -1.46 14.62 7.24
CA ALA A 378 -1.12 13.59 8.20
C ALA A 378 0.28 12.98 8.01
N VAL A 379 0.93 12.66 9.12
CA VAL A 379 2.08 11.76 9.21
C VAL A 379 1.65 10.48 9.94
N VAL A 380 1.77 9.34 9.28
CA VAL A 380 1.38 8.03 9.83
C VAL A 380 2.63 7.20 10.10
N LEU A 381 2.78 6.69 11.33
CA LEU A 381 3.88 5.79 11.71
C LEU A 381 3.47 4.33 11.57
N GLY A 382 4.13 3.59 10.69
CA GLY A 382 3.88 2.18 10.41
C GLY A 382 4.98 1.22 10.88
N GLY A 383 4.83 -0.05 10.51
CA GLY A 383 5.77 -1.10 10.87
C GLY A 383 5.82 -1.34 12.40
N TYR A 384 7.02 -1.66 12.90
CA TYR A 384 7.26 -1.88 14.33
C TYR A 384 7.19 -0.60 15.18
N PHE A 385 7.00 0.59 14.59
CA PHE A 385 6.67 1.77 15.38
C PHE A 385 5.28 1.70 16.02
N VAL A 386 4.35 0.94 15.44
CA VAL A 386 2.98 0.80 15.94
C VAL A 386 2.94 0.23 17.38
N PRO A 387 3.53 -0.94 17.68
CA PRO A 387 3.52 -1.47 19.05
C PRO A 387 4.29 -0.58 20.05
N LEU A 388 5.24 0.23 19.57
CA LEU A 388 6.04 1.16 20.38
C LEU A 388 5.39 2.54 20.54
N ALA A 389 4.31 2.80 19.80
CA ALA A 389 3.63 4.10 19.70
C ALA A 389 3.26 4.75 21.05
N PRO A 390 2.88 4.02 22.12
CA PRO A 390 2.58 4.64 23.41
C PRO A 390 3.72 5.49 23.98
N TRP A 391 4.97 5.15 23.67
CA TRP A 391 6.16 5.90 24.09
C TRP A 391 6.73 6.80 22.99
N LEU A 392 6.62 6.40 21.71
CA LEU A 392 7.14 7.17 20.58
C LEU A 392 6.29 8.41 20.25
N LEU A 393 4.97 8.25 20.17
CA LEU A 393 4.08 9.30 19.65
C LEU A 393 4.03 10.57 20.50
N PRO A 394 4.01 10.52 21.85
CA PRO A 394 4.01 11.74 22.65
C PRO A 394 5.21 12.64 22.35
N GLU A 395 6.41 12.05 22.28
CA GLU A 395 7.65 12.77 21.99
C GLU A 395 7.72 13.22 20.53
N CYS A 396 7.26 12.36 19.61
CA CYS A 396 7.19 12.70 18.19
C CYS A 396 6.29 13.91 17.94
N ARG A 397 5.08 13.91 18.52
CA ARG A 397 4.13 15.04 18.45
C ARG A 397 4.66 16.30 19.15
N ALA A 398 5.41 16.16 20.24
CA ALA A 398 6.04 17.30 20.90
C ALA A 398 7.09 17.95 19.99
N ALA A 399 8.00 17.15 19.42
CA ALA A 399 9.02 17.65 18.51
C ALA A 399 8.44 18.24 17.21
N VAL A 400 7.39 17.65 16.63
CA VAL A 400 6.70 18.25 15.48
C VAL A 400 6.08 19.60 15.84
N ARG A 401 5.43 19.72 16.99
CA ARG A 401 4.86 21.01 17.45
C ARG A 401 5.93 22.07 17.70
N GLU A 402 7.09 21.67 18.22
CA GLU A 402 8.18 22.59 18.49
C GLU A 402 8.87 23.09 17.20
N LEU A 403 9.02 22.22 16.21
CA LEU A 403 9.91 22.44 15.05
C LEU A 403 9.17 22.75 13.74
N ALA A 404 7.87 22.48 13.66
CA ALA A 404 7.07 22.93 12.53
C ALA A 404 6.89 24.46 12.58
N PHE A 405 6.89 25.11 11.43
CA PHE A 405 6.78 26.57 11.34
C PHE A 405 5.44 27.11 11.90
N ALA A 406 4.35 26.38 11.68
CA ALA A 406 3.01 26.79 12.10
C ALA A 406 2.16 25.57 12.54
N PRO A 407 2.50 24.94 13.68
CA PRO A 407 1.92 23.65 14.08
C PRO A 407 0.39 23.68 14.25
N ASP A 408 -0.14 24.77 14.78
CA ASP A 408 -1.58 24.92 15.05
C ASP A 408 -2.38 25.33 13.80
N ALA A 409 -1.74 25.95 12.81
CA ALA A 409 -2.39 26.40 11.58
C ALA A 409 -2.27 25.39 10.43
N ALA A 410 -1.19 24.59 10.40
CA ALA A 410 -0.94 23.58 9.37
C ALA A 410 -1.85 22.34 9.52
N GLY A 411 -2.38 22.08 10.72
CA GLY A 411 -3.36 21.00 10.94
C GLY A 411 -2.82 19.58 10.78
N CYS A 412 -1.51 19.41 10.59
CA CYS A 412 -0.88 18.10 10.44
C CYS A 412 -1.00 17.29 11.73
N VAL A 413 -1.61 16.12 11.64
CA VAL A 413 -1.69 15.15 12.73
C VAL A 413 -0.61 14.08 12.60
N VAL A 414 -0.14 13.55 13.74
CA VAL A 414 0.81 12.43 13.78
C VAL A 414 0.18 11.24 14.49
N GLU A 415 0.01 10.12 13.81
CA GLU A 415 -0.76 8.96 14.28
C GLU A 415 -0.08 7.62 13.95
N PRO A 416 -0.38 6.54 14.69
CA PRO A 416 0.09 5.22 14.32
C PRO A 416 -0.81 4.63 13.23
N SER A 417 -0.22 3.80 12.37
CA SER A 417 -0.95 2.96 11.44
C SER A 417 -1.84 1.94 12.18
N VAL A 418 -2.94 1.56 11.55
CA VAL A 418 -3.85 0.48 11.99
C VAL A 418 -3.75 -0.76 11.10
N LEU A 419 -2.86 -0.75 10.10
CA LEU A 419 -2.78 -1.78 9.05
C LEU A 419 -1.78 -2.90 9.37
N GLY A 420 -1.02 -2.76 10.46
CA GLY A 420 -0.05 -3.75 10.93
C GLY A 420 1.12 -3.98 9.96
N LEU A 421 1.84 -5.09 10.14
CA LEU A 421 3.03 -5.46 9.35
C LEU A 421 2.72 -5.96 7.93
N SER A 422 1.46 -5.94 7.51
CA SER A 422 1.05 -6.31 6.15
C SER A 422 0.64 -5.10 5.31
N ALA A 423 0.89 -3.87 5.80
CA ALA A 423 0.50 -2.64 5.12
C ALA A 423 1.09 -2.56 3.70
N ALA A 424 2.40 -2.80 3.53
CA ALA A 424 3.02 -2.72 2.20
C ALA A 424 2.52 -3.82 1.26
N ALA A 425 2.41 -5.07 1.73
CA ALA A 425 1.82 -6.16 0.94
C ALA A 425 0.37 -5.85 0.53
N ARG A 426 -0.46 -5.35 1.44
CA ARG A 426 -1.85 -4.96 1.16
C ARG A 426 -1.92 -3.80 0.16
N GLY A 427 -1.08 -2.79 0.34
CA GLY A 427 -0.97 -1.65 -0.58
C GLY A 427 -0.50 -2.07 -1.96
N GLY A 428 0.39 -3.05 -2.07
CA GLY A 428 0.78 -3.67 -3.34
C GLY A 428 -0.41 -4.33 -4.05
N ALA A 429 -1.25 -5.07 -3.32
CA ALA A 429 -2.44 -5.68 -3.89
C ALA A 429 -3.46 -4.61 -4.35
N MET A 430 -3.65 -3.55 -3.57
CA MET A 430 -4.49 -2.39 -3.92
C MET A 430 -3.95 -1.62 -5.13
N ALA A 431 -2.63 -1.51 -5.27
CA ALA A 431 -1.99 -0.88 -6.42
C ALA A 431 -2.28 -1.65 -7.73
N MET A 432 -2.38 -2.98 -7.69
CA MET A 432 -2.83 -3.77 -8.85
C MET A 432 -4.31 -3.50 -9.18
N VAL A 433 -5.18 -3.38 -8.18
CA VAL A 433 -6.58 -2.99 -8.39
C VAL A 433 -6.65 -1.60 -9.02
N ASP A 434 -5.88 -0.63 -8.52
CA ASP A 434 -5.83 0.71 -9.10
C ASP A 434 -5.29 0.70 -10.54
N ALA A 435 -4.26 -0.10 -10.83
CA ALA A 435 -3.75 -0.26 -12.18
C ALA A 435 -4.79 -0.85 -13.16
N LEU A 436 -5.63 -1.79 -12.70
CA LEU A 436 -6.77 -2.28 -13.48
C LEU A 436 -7.78 -1.16 -13.75
N GLU A 437 -8.12 -0.36 -12.75
CA GLU A 437 -9.09 0.74 -12.86
C GLU A 437 -8.58 1.93 -13.67
N GLY A 438 -7.27 2.14 -13.66
CA GLY A 438 -6.56 3.11 -14.49
C GLY A 438 -6.37 2.66 -15.94
N GLY A 439 -6.69 1.40 -16.28
CA GLY A 439 -6.48 0.84 -17.61
C GLY A 439 -5.03 0.47 -17.93
N ARG A 440 -4.15 0.42 -16.93
CA ARG A 440 -2.73 0.07 -17.05
C ARG A 440 -2.46 -1.44 -16.97
N LEU A 441 -3.48 -2.23 -16.61
CA LEU A 441 -3.48 -3.68 -16.70
C LEU A 441 -4.43 -4.14 -17.81
N PRO A 442 -4.10 -5.25 -18.50
CA PRO A 442 -5.05 -5.87 -19.40
C PRO A 442 -6.28 -6.33 -18.61
N LEU A 443 -7.47 -6.04 -19.14
CA LEU A 443 -8.71 -6.53 -18.55
C LEU A 443 -8.75 -8.06 -18.67
N PRO A 444 -9.31 -8.78 -17.67
CA PRO A 444 -9.50 -10.22 -17.77
C PRO A 444 -10.37 -10.56 -19.00
N PRO A 445 -10.16 -11.73 -19.62
CA PRO A 445 -11.00 -12.17 -20.73
C PRO A 445 -12.46 -12.32 -20.29
N PRO A 446 -13.43 -12.19 -21.21
CA PRO A 446 -14.82 -12.50 -20.92
C PRO A 446 -14.93 -13.92 -20.37
N ARG A 447 -15.72 -14.08 -19.30
CA ARG A 447 -15.99 -15.40 -18.71
C ARG A 447 -16.88 -16.17 -19.67
N ALA A 448 -16.61 -17.46 -19.85
CA ALA A 448 -17.55 -18.35 -20.53
C ALA A 448 -18.89 -18.26 -19.82
N ALA A 449 -19.99 -18.12 -20.58
CA ALA A 449 -21.32 -18.12 -20.02
C ALA A 449 -21.48 -19.40 -19.19
N VAL A 450 -21.71 -19.26 -17.88
CA VAL A 450 -22.14 -20.41 -17.08
C VAL A 450 -23.46 -20.85 -17.71
N PRO A 451 -23.60 -22.10 -18.20
CA PRO A 451 -24.89 -22.56 -18.69
C PRO A 451 -25.88 -22.32 -17.56
N ALA A 452 -26.95 -21.57 -17.84
CA ALA A 452 -28.03 -21.39 -16.90
C ALA A 452 -28.47 -22.79 -16.49
N GLY A 453 -28.20 -23.17 -15.23
CA GLY A 453 -28.55 -24.49 -14.72
C GLY A 453 -30.04 -24.70 -14.95
N GLY A 454 -30.36 -25.58 -15.89
CA GLY A 454 -31.73 -26.00 -16.13
C GLY A 454 -32.11 -26.99 -15.05
N GLY A 455 -33.20 -26.70 -14.34
CA GLY A 455 -34.08 -27.67 -13.68
C GLY A 455 -33.53 -28.32 -12.43
#